data_AF-A0A183HRU1-F1
#
_entry.id   AF-A0A183HRU1-F1
#
_cell.length_a   1.000
_cell.length_b   1.000
_cell.length_c   1.000
_cell.angle_alpha   90.00
_cell.angle_beta   90.00
_cell.angle_gamma   90.00
#
_symmetry.space_group_name_H-M   'P 1'
#
loop_
_entity.id
_entity.type
_entity.pdbx_description
1 polymer ?
#
loop_
_entity_poly.entity_id
_entity_poly.type
_entity_poly.pdbx_seq_one_letter_code
_entity_poly.pdbx_strand_id
1 'polypeptide(L)'
;MLEWMNGNCFRTSHYPYSEEMASEADRRGIAVITETPAVGMSYFTKQNQLLHAEIIRELIERDRNHPSTIMWSLANEPVSSDLAARSYFRFSSIPFEFSIFF
;
A
#
# COMPACT_ATOMS: atom_id res chain seq x y z
N MET A 1 -13.44 -18.42 2.19
CA MET A 1 -13.30 -18.06 3.62
C MET A 1 -13.83 -16.66 3.89
N LEU A 2 -13.36 -15.61 3.20
CA LEU A 2 -13.85 -14.23 3.41
C LEU A 2 -15.38 -14.09 3.27
N GLU A 3 -15.96 -14.64 2.21
CA GLU A 3 -17.41 -14.63 1.98
C GLU A 3 -18.19 -15.41 3.07
N TRP A 4 -17.63 -16.52 3.57
CA TRP A 4 -18.28 -17.29 4.65
C TRP A 4 -18.32 -16.50 5.97
N MET A 5 -17.37 -15.58 6.15
CA MET A 5 -17.35 -14.64 7.27
C MET A 5 -18.17 -13.38 6.99
N ASN A 6 -18.84 -13.29 5.82
CA ASN A 6 -19.54 -12.12 5.34
C ASN A 6 -18.63 -10.87 5.28
N GLY A 7 -17.35 -11.06 4.99
CA GLY A 7 -16.37 -9.99 4.81
C GLY A 7 -16.44 -9.38 3.42
N ASN A 8 -16.23 -8.06 3.33
CA ASN A 8 -16.30 -7.28 2.09
C ASN A 8 -14.98 -6.59 1.72
N CYS A 9 -13.94 -6.73 2.54
CA CYS A 9 -12.63 -6.14 2.28
C CYS A 9 -11.48 -6.98 2.84
N PHE A 10 -10.29 -6.78 2.28
CA PHE A 10 -9.05 -7.23 2.89
C PHE A 10 -7.89 -6.28 2.59
N ARG A 11 -6.83 -6.38 3.39
CA ARG A 11 -5.57 -5.67 3.24
C ARG A 11 -4.48 -6.69 2.88
N THR A 12 -3.68 -6.41 1.86
CA THR A 12 -2.49 -7.21 1.56
C THR A 12 -1.43 -6.84 2.58
N SER A 13 -1.03 -7.72 3.48
CA SER A 13 -0.02 -7.43 4.51
C SER A 13 1.12 -8.44 4.43
N HIS A 14 2.39 -8.05 4.28
CA HIS A 14 2.96 -6.70 4.12
C HIS A 14 3.62 -6.53 2.76
N TYR A 15 3.03 -7.08 1.70
CA TYR A 15 3.53 -7.00 0.34
C TYR A 15 2.37 -7.07 -0.64
N PRO A 16 2.56 -6.57 -1.88
CA PRO A 16 1.59 -6.74 -2.95
C PRO A 16 1.32 -8.22 -3.17
N TYR A 17 0.04 -8.60 -3.21
CA TYR A 17 -0.33 -9.94 -3.62
C TYR A 17 -0.27 -10.07 -5.15
N SER A 18 -0.49 -11.28 -5.65
CA SER A 18 -0.49 -11.57 -7.07
C SER A 18 -1.62 -10.84 -7.80
N GLU A 19 -1.46 -10.57 -9.10
CA GLU A 19 -2.45 -9.85 -9.91
C GLU A 19 -3.77 -10.62 -10.04
N GLU A 20 -3.72 -11.95 -9.94
CA GLU A 20 -4.90 -12.81 -9.93
C GLU A 20 -5.78 -12.55 -8.71
N MET A 21 -5.21 -12.17 -7.57
CA MET A 21 -5.99 -11.82 -6.37
C MET A 21 -6.76 -10.51 -6.57
N ALA A 22 -6.18 -9.52 -7.24
CA ALA A 22 -6.88 -8.28 -7.59
C ALA A 22 -7.99 -8.55 -8.62
N SER A 23 -7.70 -9.38 -9.62
CA SER A 23 -8.69 -9.80 -10.63
C SER A 23 -9.87 -10.55 -10.01
N GLU A 24 -9.61 -11.43 -9.03
CA GLU A 24 -10.66 -12.16 -8.33
C GLU A 24 -11.46 -11.26 -7.38
N ALA A 25 -10.81 -10.26 -6.76
CA ALA A 25 -11.47 -9.25 -5.95
C ALA A 25 -12.41 -8.37 -6.79
N ASP A 26 -11.99 -7.97 -8.00
CA ASP A 26 -12.84 -7.27 -8.97
C ASP A 26 -14.07 -8.12 -9.33
N ARG A 27 -13.86 -9.39 -9.65
CA ARG A 27 -14.93 -10.31 -10.06
C ARG A 27 -15.97 -10.53 -8.95
N ARG A 28 -15.52 -10.56 -7.69
CA ARG A 28 -16.37 -10.82 -6.52
C ARG A 28 -16.91 -9.56 -5.85
N GLY A 29 -16.44 -8.37 -6.22
CA GLY A 29 -16.82 -7.11 -5.58
C GLY A 29 -16.29 -6.99 -4.15
N ILE A 30 -15.04 -7.40 -3.91
CA ILE A 30 -14.38 -7.31 -2.60
C ILE A 30 -13.40 -6.13 -2.64
N ALA A 31 -13.45 -5.24 -1.66
CA ALA A 31 -12.53 -4.10 -1.60
C ALA A 31 -11.13 -4.51 -1.13
N VAL A 32 -10.10 -3.95 -1.76
CA VAL A 32 -8.70 -4.28 -1.51
C VAL A 32 -7.92 -3.02 -1.09
N ILE A 33 -7.19 -3.16 0.01
CA ILE A 33 -6.13 -2.23 0.41
C ILE A 33 -4.79 -2.89 0.11
N THR A 34 -4.12 -2.42 -0.94
CA THR A 34 -2.83 -2.93 -1.36
C THR A 34 -1.71 -2.25 -0.56
N GLU A 35 -0.62 -2.94 -0.23
CA GLU A 35 0.46 -2.41 0.60
C GLU A 35 1.84 -2.64 -0.01
N THR A 36 2.72 -1.65 0.14
CA THR A 36 4.15 -1.80 -0.23
C THR A 36 4.94 -2.62 0.79
N PRO A 37 6.07 -3.24 0.42
CA PRO A 37 6.94 -4.01 1.32
C PRO A 37 7.75 -3.14 2.30
N ALA A 38 7.07 -2.32 3.10
CA ALA A 38 7.63 -1.30 3.98
C ALA A 38 7.18 -1.50 5.44
N VAL A 39 7.36 -2.73 5.95
CA VAL A 39 7.06 -3.08 7.35
C VAL A 39 8.25 -2.77 8.27
N GLY A 40 8.01 -2.15 9.43
CA GLY A 40 9.03 -1.95 10.46
C GLY A 40 10.18 -1.03 10.03
N MET A 41 9.93 -0.13 9.06
CA MET A 41 10.98 0.69 8.46
C MET A 41 11.62 1.64 9.49
N SER A 42 12.93 1.56 9.65
CA SER A 42 13.73 2.37 10.60
C SER A 42 14.78 3.27 9.93
N TYR A 43 15.00 3.12 8.62
CA TYR A 43 16.05 3.83 7.88
C TYR A 43 15.44 4.80 6.86
N PHE A 44 15.33 6.07 7.23
CA PHE A 44 14.73 7.13 6.41
C PHE A 44 15.77 7.89 5.57
N THR A 45 16.59 7.16 4.80
CA THR A 45 17.60 7.77 3.92
C THR A 45 16.99 8.23 2.59
N LYS A 46 17.65 9.17 1.89
CA LYS A 46 17.22 9.61 0.55
C LYS A 46 17.19 8.45 -0.46
N GLN A 47 18.13 7.51 -0.37
CA GLN A 47 18.16 6.35 -1.25
C GLN A 47 16.94 5.45 -1.02
N ASN A 48 16.62 5.15 0.24
CA ASN A 48 15.44 4.37 0.59
C ASN A 48 14.15 5.08 0.18
N GLN A 49 14.12 6.41 0.25
CA GLN A 49 12.98 7.20 -0.17
C GLN A 49 12.74 7.11 -1.69
N LEU A 50 13.81 7.16 -2.49
CA LEU A 50 13.71 7.02 -3.94
C LEU A 50 13.24 5.63 -4.35
N LEU A 51 13.82 4.58 -3.74
CA LEU A 51 13.39 3.20 -3.98
C LEU A 51 11.93 2.98 -3.56
N HIS A 52 11.53 3.50 -2.40
CA HIS A 52 10.15 3.36 -1.93
C HIS A 52 9.16 4.08 -2.86
N ALA A 53 9.50 5.28 -3.33
CA ALA A 53 8.71 6.00 -4.32
C ALA A 53 8.58 5.23 -5.64
N GLU A 54 9.65 4.57 -6.11
CA GLU A 54 9.62 3.72 -7.30
C GLU A 54 8.69 2.51 -7.11
N ILE A 55 8.79 1.83 -5.97
CA ILE A 55 7.91 0.70 -5.63
C ILE A 55 6.45 1.14 -5.56
N ILE A 56 6.16 2.29 -4.94
CA ILE A 56 4.79 2.85 -4.87
C ILE A 56 4.27 3.13 -6.28
N ARG A 57 5.09 3.73 -7.14
CA ARG A 57 4.73 4.03 -8.53
C ARG A 57 4.39 2.76 -9.31
N GLU A 58 5.25 1.74 -9.24
CA GLU A 58 5.02 0.46 -9.92
C GLU A 58 3.73 -0.22 -9.44
N LEU A 59 3.49 -0.18 -8.12
CA LEU A 59 2.31 -0.77 -7.51
C LEU A 59 1.02 -0.08 -7.97
N ILE A 60 1.03 1.25 -8.05
CA ILE A 60 -0.10 2.03 -8.56
C ILE A 60 -0.29 1.79 -10.06
N GLU A 61 0.79 1.80 -10.86
CA GLU A 61 0.71 1.57 -12.30
C GLU A 61 0.12 0.20 -12.64
N ARG A 62 0.46 -0.82 -11.86
CA ARG A 62 -0.10 -2.17 -11.97
C ARG A 62 -1.57 -2.20 -11.56
N ASP A 63 -1.91 -1.65 -10.39
CA ASP A 63 -3.23 -1.88 -9.77
C ASP A 63 -4.30 -0.82 -10.08
N ARG A 64 -3.94 0.32 -10.69
CA ARG A 64 -4.86 1.44 -10.98
C ARG A 64 -6.09 1.09 -11.81
N ASN A 65 -6.06 -0.01 -12.55
CA ASN A 65 -7.18 -0.45 -13.39
C ASN A 65 -8.06 -1.52 -12.71
N HIS A 66 -7.72 -1.94 -11.49
CA HIS A 66 -8.54 -2.85 -10.69
C HIS A 66 -9.53 -2.04 -9.83
N PRO A 67 -10.84 -1.98 -10.17
CA PRO A 67 -11.83 -1.22 -9.40
C PRO A 67 -11.98 -1.68 -7.95
N SER A 68 -11.57 -2.91 -7.61
CA SER A 68 -11.51 -3.39 -6.23
C SER A 68 -10.45 -2.69 -5.38
N THR A 69 -9.39 -2.14 -5.99
CA THR A 69 -8.32 -1.45 -5.26
C THR A 69 -8.80 -0.06 -4.84
N ILE A 70 -9.04 0.11 -3.53
CA ILE A 70 -9.60 1.35 -2.97
C ILE A 70 -8.57 2.21 -2.24
N MET A 71 -7.41 1.64 -1.89
CA MET A 71 -6.36 2.35 -1.15
C MET A 71 -5.00 1.66 -1.33
N TRP A 72 -3.93 2.47 -1.32
CA TRP A 72 -2.55 2.00 -1.25
C TRP A 72 -1.92 2.40 0.09
N SER A 73 -1.49 1.40 0.87
CA SER A 73 -0.75 1.58 2.11
C SER A 73 0.74 1.73 1.84
N LEU A 74 1.32 2.83 2.32
CA LEU A 74 2.71 3.18 2.08
C LEU A 74 3.67 2.45 3.00
N ALA A 75 3.28 2.09 4.22
CA ALA A 75 4.16 1.42 5.18
C ALA A 75 3.32 0.83 6.32
N ASN A 76 3.87 -0.17 7.01
CA ASN A 76 3.30 -0.70 8.25
C ASN A 76 4.28 -0.48 9.40
N GLU A 77 3.80 0.12 10.49
CA GLU A 77 4.59 0.33 11.71
C GLU A 77 6.02 0.86 11.45
N PRO A 78 6.20 1.93 10.66
CA PRO A 78 7.51 2.57 10.56
C PRO A 78 7.90 3.12 11.94
N VAL A 79 9.20 3.29 12.20
CA VAL A 79 9.72 3.95 13.41
C VAL A 79 9.42 5.45 13.33
N SER A 80 8.14 5.79 13.50
CA SER A 80 7.57 7.12 13.31
C SER A 80 8.02 8.12 14.37
N SER A 81 8.62 7.63 15.45
CA SER A 81 9.29 8.45 16.48
C SER A 81 10.59 9.08 15.97
N ASP A 82 11.17 8.58 14.88
CA ASP A 82 12.36 9.20 14.27
C ASP A 82 11.98 10.55 13.63
N LEU A 83 12.76 11.60 13.90
CA LEU A 83 12.58 12.93 13.32
C LEU A 83 12.63 12.93 11.80
N ALA A 84 13.39 12.01 11.20
CA ALA A 84 13.51 11.86 9.76
C ALA A 84 12.26 11.26 9.10
N ALA A 85 11.45 10.48 9.83
CA ALA A 85 10.27 9.80 9.31
C ALA A 85 9.25 10.79 8.72
N ARG A 86 9.02 11.91 9.41
CA ARG A 86 8.07 12.92 8.94
C ARG A 86 8.49 13.57 7.63
N SER A 87 9.78 13.81 7.44
CA SER A 87 10.32 14.38 6.19
C SER A 87 10.29 13.36 5.06
N TYR A 88 10.53 12.10 5.37
CA TYR A 88 10.49 10.98 4.44
C TYR A 88 9.12 10.83 3.76
N PHE A 89 8.04 10.78 4.54
CA PHE A 89 6.68 10.60 3.99
C PHE A 89 6.04 11.88 3.43
N ARG A 90 6.59 13.07 3.73
CA ARG A 90 6.08 14.35 3.20
C ARG A 90 6.37 14.55 1.72
N PHE A 91 7.49 14.01 1.24
CA PHE A 91 7.97 14.15 -0.13
C PHE A 91 7.42 13.10 -1.09
N SER A 92 6.62 12.15 -0.58
CA SER A 92 5.82 11.25 -1.38
C SER A 92 4.67 12.03 -2.02
N SER A 93 4.98 12.96 -2.93
CA SER A 93 4.02 13.67 -3.76
C SER A 93 3.49 12.72 -4.83
N ILE A 94 2.70 11.76 -4.39
CA ILE A 94 1.93 10.86 -5.24
C ILE A 94 0.66 11.64 -5.63
N PRO A 95 0.29 11.70 -6.92
CA PRO A 95 -0.80 12.56 -7.40
C PRO A 95 -2.22 12.19 -6.91
N PHE A 96 -2.37 11.17 -6.07
CA PHE A 96 -3.66 10.74 -5.52
C PHE A 96 -3.61 10.74 -3.99
N GLU A 97 -4.30 11.69 -3.37
CA GLU A 97 -4.52 11.76 -1.93
C GLU A 97 -5.40 10.60 -1.47
N PHE A 98 -4.84 9.46 -1.07
CA PHE A 98 -5.45 8.58 -0.05
C PHE A 98 -4.35 7.74 0.61
N SER A 99 -3.81 8.24 1.73
CA SER A 99 -2.93 7.47 2.61
C SER A 99 -3.43 7.63 4.04
N ILE A 100 -4.08 6.58 4.58
CA ILE A 100 -4.37 6.51 6.01
C ILE A 100 -3.25 5.70 6.66
N PHE A 101 -2.48 6.38 7.50
CA PHE A 101 -1.53 5.76 8.43
C PHE A 101 -2.33 5.16 9.59
N PHE A 102 -2.11 3.89 9.90
CA PHE A 102 -2.46 3.30 11.20
C PHE A 102 -1.19 3.00 11.96
#